data_AF-A0A846D5W0-F1
#
_entry.id   AF-A0A846D5W0-F1
#
_cell.length_a   1.000
_cell.length_b   1.000
_cell.length_c   1.000
_cell.angle_alpha   90.00
_cell.angle_beta   90.00
_cell.angle_gamma   90.00
#
_symmetry.space_group_name_H-M   'P 1'
#
loop_
_entity.id
_entity.type
_entity.pdbx_description
1 polymer ?
#
loop_
_entity_poly.entity_id
_entity_poly.type
_entity_poly.pdbx_seq_one_letter_code
_entity_poly.pdbx_strand_id
1 'polypeptide(L)'
;MKNSDLVIQQKLQPKLTRLSHSHLWQSQKEYFIQHGVEAWRQNIVPSYVKTNPFIAQAYAQVVFGYLDDILQQNPDGDLDQSFYILELGAGSGRFAFHFLKQFWQEYPERYEHLPVKPQVR
;
A
#
# COMPACT_ATOMS: atom_id res chain seq x y z
N MET A 1 53.11 10.25 1.06
CA MET A 1 51.87 10.19 0.27
C MET A 1 50.97 9.04 0.77
N LYS A 2 50.53 9.07 2.04
CA LYS A 2 49.71 8.00 2.68
C LYS A 2 48.76 8.48 3.80
N ASN A 3 48.52 9.79 3.95
CA ASN A 3 47.75 10.33 5.09
C ASN A 3 46.40 10.96 4.72
N SER A 4 46.05 11.10 3.44
CA SER A 4 44.77 11.68 3.00
C SER A 4 43.63 10.67 3.00
N ASP A 5 43.91 9.39 2.72
CA ASP A 5 42.88 8.38 2.49
C ASP A 5 42.28 7.84 3.81
N LEU A 6 43.06 7.85 4.89
CA LEU A 6 42.63 7.45 6.24
C LEU A 6 41.67 8.47 6.89
N VAL A 7 41.81 9.77 6.57
CA VAL A 7 40.94 10.83 7.11
C VAL A 7 39.55 10.82 6.49
N ILE A 8 39.43 10.35 5.23
CA ILE A 8 38.14 10.26 4.54
C ILE A 8 37.32 9.07 5.06
N GLN A 9 37.96 7.95 5.40
CA GLN A 9 37.25 6.76 5.90
C GLN A 9 36.70 6.92 7.32
N GLN A 10 37.27 7.83 8.13
CA GLN A 10 36.85 8.02 9.52
C GLN A 10 35.60 8.91 9.69
N LYS A 11 35.11 9.55 8.63
CA LYS A 11 33.98 10.50 8.67
C LYS A 11 32.61 9.92 8.29
N LEU A 12 32.52 8.65 7.93
CA LEU A 12 31.28 8.03 7.43
C LEU A 12 30.88 6.80 8.24
N GLN A 13 30.94 6.87 9.57
CA GLN A 13 30.14 5.94 10.38
C GLN A 13 28.74 6.56 10.52
N PRO A 14 27.72 6.07 9.78
CA PRO A 14 26.38 6.60 9.94
C PRO A 14 25.92 6.32 11.37
N LYS A 15 25.71 7.38 12.14
CA LYS A 15 25.07 7.29 13.45
C LYS A 15 23.68 6.68 13.22
N LEU A 16 23.40 5.55 13.87
CA LEU A 16 22.08 4.95 13.84
C LEU A 16 21.07 5.98 14.35
N THR A 17 20.13 6.33 13.49
CA THR A 17 19.06 7.31 13.73
C THR A 17 17.74 6.71 13.27
N ARG A 18 16.62 7.32 13.69
CA ARG A 18 15.31 6.95 13.14
C ARG A 18 15.36 7.15 11.63
N LEU A 19 14.80 6.20 10.86
CA LEU A 19 14.78 6.28 9.40
C LEU A 19 14.24 7.64 8.95
N SER A 20 13.15 8.13 9.57
CA SER A 20 12.53 9.44 9.30
C SER A 20 13.44 10.66 9.48
N HIS A 21 14.56 10.53 10.18
CA HIS A 21 15.56 11.59 10.40
C HIS A 21 16.88 11.32 9.65
N SER A 22 16.94 10.24 8.86
CA SER A 22 18.13 9.88 8.11
C SER A 22 18.21 10.65 6.78
N HIS A 23 19.43 10.82 6.28
CA HIS A 23 19.64 11.36 4.93
C HIS A 23 18.97 10.49 3.85
N LEU A 24 18.91 9.17 4.04
CA LEU A 24 18.24 8.27 3.11
C LEU A 24 16.74 8.60 2.95
N TRP A 25 16.06 8.85 4.07
CA TRP A 25 14.65 9.24 4.05
C TRP A 25 14.44 10.59 3.38
N GLN A 26 15.33 11.54 3.64
CA GLN A 26 15.27 12.85 2.99
C GLN A 26 15.44 12.72 1.48
N SER A 27 16.46 11.97 1.02
CA SER A 27 16.68 11.72 -0.41
C SER A 27 15.51 10.98 -1.08
N GLN A 28 14.95 9.97 -0.41
CA GLN A 28 13.76 9.27 -0.89
C GLN A 28 12.57 10.24 -1.03
N LYS A 29 12.31 11.06 -0.01
CA LYS A 29 11.21 12.02 0.00
C LYS A 29 11.37 13.05 -1.11
N GLU A 30 12.56 13.64 -1.26
CA GLU A 30 12.88 14.60 -2.32
C GLU A 30 12.67 14.00 -3.70
N TYR A 31 13.12 12.76 -3.92
CA TYR A 31 12.93 12.06 -5.18
C TYR A 31 11.44 11.98 -5.57
N PHE A 32 10.57 11.53 -4.66
CA PHE A 32 9.14 11.40 -4.94
C PHE A 32 8.41 12.75 -5.02
N ILE A 33 8.86 13.77 -4.29
CA ILE A 33 8.33 15.14 -4.43
C ILE A 33 8.66 15.70 -5.83
N GLN A 34 9.90 15.51 -6.30
CA GLN A 34 10.35 16.04 -7.58
C GLN A 34 9.73 15.33 -8.77
N HIS A 35 9.67 13.99 -8.74
CA HIS A 35 9.18 13.20 -9.89
C HIS A 35 7.67 13.02 -9.87
N GLY A 36 7.03 13.07 -8.70
CA GLY A 36 5.59 12.90 -8.56
C GLY A 36 5.07 11.67 -9.33
N VAL A 37 3.92 11.82 -9.98
CA VAL A 37 3.28 10.76 -10.77
C VAL A 37 4.17 10.20 -11.88
N GLU A 38 5.12 10.99 -12.39
CA GLU A 38 5.97 10.60 -13.52
C GLU A 38 6.92 9.46 -13.17
N ALA A 39 7.29 9.32 -11.89
CA ALA A 39 8.07 8.17 -11.40
C ALA A 39 7.40 6.82 -11.74
N TRP A 40 6.07 6.77 -11.74
CA TRP A 40 5.30 5.58 -12.10
C TRP A 40 4.94 5.55 -13.60
N ARG A 41 4.66 6.70 -14.23
CA ARG A 41 4.32 6.77 -15.66
C ARG A 41 5.45 6.30 -16.56
N GLN A 42 6.67 6.71 -16.24
CA GLN A 42 7.89 6.35 -16.97
C GLN A 42 8.47 5.00 -16.52
N ASN A 43 7.77 4.26 -15.64
CA ASN A 43 8.21 2.98 -15.09
C ASN A 43 9.59 3.04 -14.41
N ILE A 44 10.00 4.23 -13.92
CA ILE A 44 11.26 4.41 -13.19
C ILE A 44 11.16 3.68 -11.85
N VAL A 45 9.99 3.72 -11.22
CA VAL A 45 9.65 2.91 -10.05
C VAL A 45 8.88 1.67 -10.52
N PRO A 46 9.47 0.46 -10.42
CA PRO A 46 8.81 -0.76 -10.83
C PRO A 46 7.53 -1.02 -10.02
N SER A 47 6.38 -1.17 -10.70
CA SER A 47 5.09 -1.38 -10.04
C SER A 47 4.52 -2.79 -10.20
N TYR A 48 4.90 -3.52 -11.25
CA TYR A 48 4.18 -4.74 -11.69
C TYR A 48 4.20 -5.90 -10.67
N VAL A 49 5.30 -6.07 -9.94
CA VAL A 49 5.43 -7.14 -8.93
C VAL A 49 4.37 -7.00 -7.82
N LYS A 50 4.02 -5.76 -7.45
CA LYS A 50 3.09 -5.46 -6.35
C LYS A 50 1.67 -5.15 -6.82
N THR A 51 1.46 -5.06 -8.13
CA THR A 51 0.29 -4.38 -8.70
C THR A 51 -0.27 -5.12 -9.91
N ASN A 52 -0.53 -6.41 -9.75
CA ASN A 52 -1.08 -7.24 -10.82
C ASN A 52 -2.41 -7.89 -10.37
N PRO A 53 -3.24 -8.35 -11.33
CA PRO A 53 -4.53 -8.95 -11.03
C PRO A 53 -4.47 -10.17 -10.09
N PHE A 54 -3.41 -10.98 -10.18
CA PHE A 54 -3.23 -12.16 -9.34
C PHE A 54 -3.06 -11.78 -7.87
N ILE A 55 -2.19 -10.80 -7.58
CA ILE A 55 -2.02 -10.27 -6.22
C ILE A 55 -3.31 -9.59 -5.74
N ALA A 56 -3.96 -8.79 -6.58
CA ALA A 56 -5.22 -8.14 -6.24
C ALA A 56 -6.33 -9.12 -5.82
N GLN A 57 -6.46 -10.24 -6.54
CA GLN A 57 -7.41 -11.31 -6.22
C GLN A 57 -7.10 -11.94 -4.86
N ALA A 58 -5.83 -12.26 -4.58
CA ALA A 58 -5.44 -12.80 -3.28
C ALA A 58 -5.80 -11.85 -2.12
N TYR A 59 -5.62 -10.54 -2.31
CA TYR A 59 -6.03 -9.55 -1.29
C TYR A 59 -7.54 -9.45 -1.12
N ALA A 60 -8.34 -9.58 -2.20
CA ALA A 60 -9.80 -9.61 -2.09
C ALA A 60 -10.27 -10.78 -1.21
N GLN A 61 -9.67 -11.97 -1.40
CA GLN A 61 -9.97 -13.15 -0.59
C GLN A 61 -9.62 -12.96 0.89
N VAL A 62 -8.50 -12.29 1.21
CA VAL A 62 -8.16 -11.94 2.61
C VAL A 62 -9.22 -11.03 3.22
N VAL A 63 -9.69 -10.03 2.47
CA VAL A 63 -10.75 -9.12 2.96
C VAL A 63 -12.05 -9.89 3.18
N PHE A 64 -12.43 -10.81 2.29
CA PHE A 64 -13.61 -11.63 2.49
C PHE A 64 -13.49 -12.51 3.74
N GLY A 65 -12.35 -13.17 3.97
CA GLY A 65 -12.14 -13.96 5.18
C GLY A 65 -12.27 -13.09 6.45
N TYR A 66 -11.73 -11.87 6.42
CA TYR A 66 -11.88 -10.95 7.55
C TYR A 66 -13.34 -10.54 7.80
N LEU A 67 -14.12 -10.31 6.74
CA LEU A 67 -15.55 -10.02 6.87
C LEU A 67 -16.32 -11.23 7.43
N ASP A 68 -16.01 -12.44 6.97
CA ASP A 68 -16.60 -13.67 7.50
C ASP A 68 -16.32 -13.81 9.01
N ASP A 69 -15.08 -13.55 9.45
CA ASP A 69 -14.70 -13.62 10.86
C ASP A 69 -15.49 -12.61 11.73
N ILE A 70 -15.71 -11.39 11.21
CA ILE A 70 -16.50 -10.36 11.90
C ILE A 70 -17.96 -10.78 12.04
N LEU A 71 -18.57 -11.28 10.95
CA LEU A 71 -19.97 -11.70 10.96
C LEU A 71 -20.20 -12.91 11.86
N GLN A 72 -19.23 -13.83 11.93
CA GLN A 72 -19.29 -14.97 12.85
C GLN A 72 -19.19 -14.55 14.32
N GLN A 73 -18.33 -13.58 14.63
CA GLN A 73 -18.17 -13.06 16.00
C GLN A 73 -19.34 -12.18 16.44
N ASN A 74 -20.07 -11.59 15.49
CA ASN A 74 -21.15 -10.66 15.78
C ASN A 74 -22.39 -10.93 14.89
N PRO A 75 -23.08 -12.09 15.08
CA PRO A 75 -24.20 -12.48 14.22
C PRO A 75 -25.40 -11.52 14.31
N ASP A 76 -25.59 -10.89 15.47
CA ASP A 76 -26.65 -9.90 15.74
C ASP A 76 -26.10 -8.46 15.74
N GLY A 77 -24.86 -8.28 15.26
CA GLY A 77 -24.17 -7.00 15.26
C GLY A 77 -24.85 -5.96 14.39
N ASP A 78 -24.70 -4.69 14.75
CA ASP A 78 -25.19 -3.57 13.95
C ASP A 78 -24.47 -3.51 12.60
N LEU A 79 -25.10 -4.08 11.57
CA LEU A 79 -24.59 -4.13 10.20
C LEU A 79 -24.69 -2.76 9.51
N ASP A 80 -25.27 -1.73 10.14
CA ASP A 80 -25.36 -0.38 9.56
C ASP A 80 -24.00 0.36 9.54
N GLN A 81 -22.95 -0.20 10.18
CA GLN A 81 -21.62 0.36 10.10
C GLN A 81 -20.92 0.04 8.77
N SER A 82 -20.43 1.08 8.10
CA SER A 82 -19.69 0.94 6.85
C SER A 82 -18.29 0.34 7.06
N PHE A 83 -17.92 -0.62 6.23
CA PHE A 83 -16.55 -1.14 6.15
C PHE A 83 -15.69 -0.25 5.24
N TYR A 84 -14.62 0.30 5.80
CA TYR A 84 -13.69 1.16 5.07
C TYR A 84 -12.42 0.39 4.70
N ILE A 85 -12.08 0.39 3.42
CA ILE A 85 -10.81 -0.14 2.91
C ILE A 85 -9.92 1.04 2.56
N LEU A 86 -8.75 1.13 3.20
CA LEU A 86 -7.78 2.22 3.01
C LEU A 86 -6.47 1.69 2.42
N GLU A 87 -6.08 2.20 1.25
CA GLU A 87 -4.76 1.94 0.66
C GLU A 87 -3.79 3.08 1.02
N LEU A 88 -2.76 2.76 1.81
CA LEU A 88 -1.69 3.71 2.14
C LEU A 88 -0.53 3.57 1.16
N GLY A 89 -0.08 4.69 0.60
CA GLY A 89 1.03 4.69 -0.35
C GLY A 89 0.67 4.08 -1.72
N ALA A 90 -0.53 4.36 -2.22
CA ALA A 90 -1.11 3.78 -3.44
C ALA A 90 -0.30 3.99 -4.73
N GLY A 91 0.69 4.87 -4.72
CA GLY A 91 1.49 5.21 -5.90
C GLY A 91 0.59 5.67 -7.06
N SER A 92 0.53 4.89 -8.13
CA SER A 92 -0.33 5.17 -9.30
C SER A 92 -1.79 4.74 -9.14
N GLY A 93 -2.16 4.08 -8.02
CA GLY A 93 -3.52 3.56 -7.79
C GLY A 93 -3.88 2.32 -8.61
N ARG A 94 -2.95 1.79 -9.41
CA ARG A 94 -3.17 0.56 -10.20
C ARG A 94 -3.54 -0.65 -9.34
N PHE A 95 -3.07 -0.71 -8.09
CA PHE A 95 -3.41 -1.80 -7.18
C PHE A 95 -4.86 -1.69 -6.75
N ALA A 96 -5.30 -0.56 -6.17
CA ALA A 96 -6.71 -0.33 -5.88
C ALA A 96 -7.63 -0.61 -7.09
N PHE A 97 -7.23 -0.19 -8.29
CA PHE A 97 -8.00 -0.50 -9.50
C PHE A 97 -8.18 -2.00 -9.72
N HIS A 98 -7.08 -2.78 -9.71
CA HIS A 98 -7.16 -4.23 -9.87
C HIS A 98 -7.88 -4.90 -8.71
N PHE A 99 -7.62 -4.46 -7.48
CA PHE A 99 -8.26 -4.94 -6.26
C PHE A 99 -9.77 -4.75 -6.34
N LEU A 100 -10.26 -3.54 -6.60
CA LEU A 100 -11.70 -3.27 -6.69
C LEU A 100 -12.34 -4.10 -7.81
N LYS A 101 -11.66 -4.24 -8.97
CA LYS A 101 -12.18 -5.08 -10.05
C LYS A 101 -12.35 -6.54 -9.62
N GLN A 102 -11.35 -7.13 -8.96
CA GLN A 102 -11.44 -8.51 -8.46
C GLN A 102 -12.42 -8.65 -7.30
N PHE A 103 -12.39 -7.70 -6.36
CA PHE A 103 -13.29 -7.65 -5.21
C PHE A 103 -14.76 -7.63 -5.64
N TRP A 104 -15.12 -6.80 -6.61
CA TRP A 104 -16.51 -6.76 -7.10
C TRP A 104 -16.87 -7.94 -8.01
N GLN A 105 -15.91 -8.48 -8.76
CA GLN A 105 -16.14 -9.65 -9.59
C GLN A 105 -16.41 -10.92 -8.74
N GLU A 106 -15.74 -11.03 -7.59
CA GLU A 106 -15.84 -12.19 -6.71
C GLU A 106 -16.70 -11.94 -5.46
N TYR A 107 -17.37 -10.77 -5.40
CA TYR A 107 -18.13 -10.34 -4.24
C TYR A 107 -19.18 -11.41 -3.86
N PRO A 108 -19.04 -12.08 -2.71
CA PRO A 108 -19.91 -13.19 -2.37
C PRO A 108 -21.37 -12.75 -2.16
N GLU A 109 -22.32 -13.53 -2.69
CA GLU A 109 -23.77 -13.31 -2.51
C GLU A 109 -24.16 -13.18 -1.03
N ARG A 110 -23.45 -13.91 -0.16
CA ARG A 110 -23.65 -13.84 1.31
C ARG A 110 -23.45 -12.44 1.89
N TYR A 111 -22.83 -11.50 1.17
CA TYR A 111 -22.65 -10.11 1.62
C TYR A 111 -23.62 -9.12 0.95
N GLU A 112 -24.55 -9.56 0.11
CA GLU A 112 -25.50 -8.65 -0.56
C GLU A 112 -26.44 -7.94 0.41
N HIS A 113 -26.73 -8.56 1.55
CA HIS A 113 -27.54 -7.98 2.61
C HIS A 113 -26.79 -6.91 3.42
N LEU A 114 -25.46 -6.83 3.30
CA LEU A 114 -24.66 -5.80 3.95
C LEU A 114 -24.82 -4.47 3.20
N PRO A 115 -24.80 -3.32 3.89
CA PRO A 115 -24.91 -2.01 3.26
C PRO A 115 -23.62 -1.57 2.56
N VAL A 116 -22.99 -2.46 1.80
CA VAL A 116 -21.80 -2.14 1.00
C VAL A 116 -22.25 -1.44 -0.27
N LYS A 117 -22.47 -0.12 -0.16
CA LYS A 117 -22.68 0.73 -1.33
C LYS A 117 -21.31 1.21 -1.81
N PRO A 118 -20.95 1.03 -3.10
CA PRO A 118 -19.80 1.72 -3.66
C PRO A 118 -20.04 3.23 -3.51
N GLN A 119 -19.38 3.86 -2.53
CA GLN A 119 -19.40 5.31 -2.41
C GLN A 119 -18.39 5.87 -3.39
N VAL A 120 -18.85 6.15 -4.61
CA VAL A 120 -18.10 7.01 -5.51
C VAL A 120 -18.23 8.43 -4.96
N ARG A 121 -17.15 8.96 -4.38
CA ARG A 121 -17.04 10.40 -4.11
C ARG A 121 -16.69 11.16 -5.37
#